data_AF-A0A419K2I0-F1
#
_entry.id   AF-A0A419K2I0-F1
#
_cell.length_a   1.000
_cell.length_b   1.000
_cell.length_c   1.000
_cell.angle_alpha   90.00
_cell.angle_beta   90.00
_cell.angle_gamma   90.00
#
_symmetry.space_group_name_H-M   'P 1'
#
loop_
_entity.id
_entity.type
_entity.pdbx_description
1 polymer ?
#
loop_
_entity_poly.entity_id
_entity_poly.type
_entity_poly.pdbx_seq_one_letter_code
_entity_poly.pdbx_strand_id
1 'polypeptide(L)'
;MINLIKTEVPENEKEVYFPLLEEKSIENIRPGQIVVQAIDLNEPPGKPIKKCMFKSVILTIDNGQSDLEIRQEEGIPALRRERIKRVTKEAFKQGTL
;
A
#
# COMPACT_ATOMS: atom_id res chain seq x y z
N MET A 1 -3.67 28.80 -4.26
CA MET A 1 -4.74 27.79 -4.21
C MET A 1 -4.57 26.88 -5.42
N ILE A 2 -4.04 25.68 -5.22
CA ILE A 2 -3.87 24.70 -6.31
C ILE A 2 -5.22 24.01 -6.47
N ASN A 3 -5.86 24.19 -7.63
CA ASN A 3 -7.11 23.53 -7.98
C ASN A 3 -6.88 22.02 -8.02
N LEU A 4 -7.49 21.27 -7.10
CA LEU A 4 -7.67 19.84 -7.27
C LEU A 4 -8.58 19.62 -8.48
N ILE A 5 -8.04 18.92 -9.47
CA ILE A 5 -8.77 18.41 -10.61
C ILE A 5 -9.85 17.47 -10.06
N LYS A 6 -11.12 17.91 -10.08
CA LYS A 6 -12.28 17.03 -9.99
C LYS A 6 -12.39 16.27 -11.32
N THR A 7 -11.51 15.30 -11.55
CA THR A 7 -11.72 14.33 -12.62
C THR A 7 -12.77 13.36 -12.14
N GLU A 8 -13.96 13.42 -12.74
CA GLU A 8 -14.95 12.35 -12.61
C GLU A 8 -14.32 11.05 -13.13
N VAL A 9 -13.99 10.15 -12.22
CA VAL A 9 -13.53 8.80 -12.51
C VAL A 9 -14.69 8.06 -13.21
N PRO A 10 -14.51 7.49 -14.41
CA PRO A 10 -15.56 6.75 -15.10
C PRO A 10 -16.02 5.54 -14.29
N GLU A 11 -17.28 5.14 -14.46
CA GLU A 11 -18.01 4.24 -13.54
C GLU A 11 -17.36 2.84 -13.40
N ASN A 12 -16.67 2.38 -14.44
CA ASN A 12 -15.87 1.15 -14.46
C ASN A 12 -14.54 1.27 -13.68
N GLU A 13 -13.93 2.45 -13.67
CA GLU A 13 -12.74 2.73 -12.86
C GLU A 13 -13.12 2.86 -11.39
N LYS A 14 -14.33 3.35 -11.10
CA LYS A 14 -14.82 3.43 -9.72
C LYS A 14 -14.83 2.07 -9.04
N GLU A 15 -15.27 0.98 -9.66
CA GLU A 15 -15.24 -0.35 -9.02
C GLU A 15 -13.83 -0.85 -8.66
N VAL A 16 -12.82 -0.52 -9.47
CA VAL A 16 -11.43 -0.95 -9.26
C VAL A 16 -10.72 -0.09 -8.22
N TYR A 17 -10.99 1.22 -8.24
CA TYR A 17 -10.33 2.18 -7.35
C TYR A 17 -11.07 2.37 -6.02
N PHE A 18 -12.41 2.29 -5.97
CA PHE A 18 -13.19 2.57 -4.76
C PHE A 18 -12.81 1.75 -3.52
N PRO A 19 -12.44 0.45 -3.62
CA PRO A 19 -11.94 -0.27 -2.46
C PRO A 19 -10.65 0.34 -1.87
N LEU A 20 -9.79 0.96 -2.71
CA LEU A 20 -8.62 1.71 -2.26
C LEU A 20 -8.96 3.12 -1.75
N LEU A 21 -10.13 3.67 -2.11
CA LEU A 21 -10.53 5.04 -1.84
C LEU A 21 -11.43 5.16 -0.59
N GLU A 22 -11.13 4.44 0.50
CA GLU A 22 -11.63 4.91 1.79
C GLU A 22 -11.01 6.30 2.03
N GLU A 23 -11.82 7.36 1.89
CA GLU A 23 -11.38 8.78 1.80
C GLU A 23 -10.39 9.17 2.91
N LYS A 24 -10.50 8.55 4.10
CA LYS A 24 -9.60 8.79 5.24
C LYS A 24 -8.15 8.35 5.02
N SER A 25 -7.90 7.42 4.11
CA SER A 25 -6.55 6.90 3.85
C SER A 25 -5.75 7.81 2.91
N ILE A 26 -6.41 8.46 1.94
CA ILE A 26 -5.77 9.23 0.86
C ILE A 26 -5.15 10.53 1.37
N GLU A 27 -5.81 11.22 2.30
CA GLU A 27 -5.34 12.50 2.85
C GLU A 27 -3.97 12.40 3.53
N ASN A 28 -3.54 11.18 3.89
CA ASN A 28 -2.31 10.93 4.64
C ASN A 28 -1.23 10.17 3.83
N ILE A 29 -1.46 9.90 2.53
CA ILE A 29 -0.46 9.22 1.69
C ILE A 29 0.67 10.18 1.35
N ARG A 30 1.90 9.77 1.61
CA ARG A 30 3.11 10.52 1.25
C ARG A 30 3.72 9.98 -0.05
N PRO A 31 4.53 10.79 -0.77
CA PRO A 31 5.31 10.27 -1.89
C PRO A 31 6.10 9.01 -1.50
N GLY A 32 6.11 8.02 -2.38
CA GLY A 32 6.72 6.72 -2.13
C GLY A 32 5.83 5.72 -1.36
N GLN A 33 4.61 6.10 -1.01
CA GLN A 33 3.62 5.22 -0.39
C GLN A 33 2.48 4.85 -1.35
N ILE A 34 1.88 3.68 -1.12
CA ILE A 34 0.70 3.18 -1.84
C ILE A 34 -0.34 2.63 -0.86
N VAL A 35 -1.61 2.65 -1.25
CA VAL A 35 -2.68 1.92 -0.54
C VAL A 35 -2.87 0.56 -1.20
N VAL A 36 -2.97 -0.49 -0.40
CA VAL A 36 -3.17 -1.87 -0.87
C VAL A 36 -4.29 -2.53 -0.06
N GLN A 37 -5.09 -3.36 -0.73
CA GLN A 37 -6.00 -4.29 -0.06
C GLN A 37 -5.22 -5.53 0.38
N ALA A 38 -5.11 -5.75 1.69
CA ALA A 38 -4.48 -6.92 2.27
C ALA A 38 -5.49 -7.71 3.12
N ILE A 39 -5.28 -9.02 3.28
CA ILE A 39 -6.18 -9.88 4.05
C ILE A 39 -6.09 -9.49 5.53
N ASP A 40 -7.23 -9.38 6.21
CA ASP A 40 -7.26 -9.10 7.65
C ASP A 40 -6.54 -10.22 8.42
N LEU A 41 -5.72 -9.83 9.40
CA LEU A 41 -4.92 -10.77 10.20
C LEU A 41 -5.77 -11.83 10.92
N ASN A 42 -7.05 -11.54 11.18
CA ASN A 42 -7.97 -12.45 11.86
C ASN A 42 -8.85 -13.26 10.89
N GLU A 43 -8.64 -13.16 9.58
CA GLU A 43 -9.38 -13.94 8.59
C GLU A 43 -9.05 -15.45 8.73
N PRO A 44 -10.04 -16.32 8.98
CA PRO A 44 -9.79 -17.75 9.12
C PRO A 44 -9.35 -18.39 7.79
N PRO A 45 -8.53 -19.46 7.83
CA PRO A 45 -8.10 -20.16 6.63
C PRO A 45 -9.25 -20.90 5.94
N GLY A 46 -9.08 -21.21 4.66
CA GLY A 46 -9.96 -22.13 3.91
C GLY A 46 -11.10 -21.47 3.12
N LYS A 47 -11.25 -20.14 3.20
CA LYS A 47 -12.15 -19.42 2.29
C LYS A 47 -11.45 -19.11 0.96
N PRO A 48 -12.19 -19.10 -0.16
CA PRO A 48 -11.67 -18.52 -1.40
C PRO A 48 -11.29 -17.04 -1.19
N ILE A 49 -10.18 -16.59 -1.77
CA ILE A 49 -9.66 -15.21 -1.64
C ILE A 49 -10.76 -14.15 -1.84
N LYS A 50 -11.63 -14.34 -2.85
CA LYS A 50 -12.76 -13.45 -3.15
C LYS A 50 -13.81 -13.30 -2.04
N LYS A 51 -13.76 -14.13 -0.99
CA LYS A 51 -14.65 -14.11 0.18
C LYS A 51 -13.92 -13.76 1.47
N CYS A 52 -12.61 -13.52 1.42
CA CYS A 52 -11.83 -13.08 2.57
C CYS A 52 -12.18 -11.63 2.92
N MET A 53 -12.05 -11.29 4.20
CA MET A 53 -12.07 -9.91 4.65
C MET A 53 -10.77 -9.22 4.23
N PHE A 54 -10.90 -8.09 3.53
CA PHE A 54 -9.79 -7.23 3.16
C PHE A 54 -9.79 -5.97 4.01
N LYS A 55 -8.61 -5.41 4.17
CA LYS A 55 -8.36 -4.13 4.83
C LYS A 55 -7.39 -3.30 4.00
N SER A 56 -7.71 -2.02 3.88
CA SER A 56 -6.85 -1.00 3.27
C SER A 56 -5.65 -0.72 4.18
N VAL A 57 -4.43 -0.87 3.66
CA VAL A 57 -3.18 -0.54 4.37
C VAL A 57 -2.29 0.36 3.53
N ILE A 58 -1.53 1.25 4.19
CA ILE A 58 -0.55 2.13 3.55
C ILE A 58 0.83 1.48 3.64
N LEU A 59 1.48 1.27 2.50
CA LEU A 59 2.81 0.66 2.40
C LEU A 59 3.80 1.61 1.75
N THR A 60 5.02 1.68 2.29
CA THR A 60 6.12 2.49 1.78
C THR A 60 6.97 1.64 0.82
N ILE A 61 6.81 1.86 -0.49
CA ILE A 61 7.55 1.15 -1.54
C ILE A 61 8.86 1.85 -1.92
N ASP A 62 8.95 3.16 -1.65
CA ASP A 62 10.13 3.97 -1.84
C ASP A 62 10.30 4.90 -0.63
N ASN A 63 11.45 4.81 0.04
CA ASN A 63 11.78 5.66 1.18
C ASN A 63 12.85 6.71 0.83
N GLY A 64 12.92 7.08 -0.45
CA GLY A 64 13.71 8.19 -0.94
C GLY A 64 15.20 8.01 -0.66
N GLN A 65 15.78 8.97 0.07
CA GLN A 65 17.22 9.04 0.30
C GLN A 65 17.79 7.77 0.97
N SER A 66 17.09 7.18 1.94
CA SER A 66 17.57 5.95 2.60
C SER A 66 17.63 4.75 1.65
N ASP A 67 16.67 4.64 0.71
CA ASP A 67 16.69 3.57 -0.30
C ASP A 67 17.83 3.80 -1.31
N LEU A 68 18.11 5.06 -1.63
CA LEU A 68 19.22 5.42 -2.52
C LEU A 68 20.57 5.07 -1.89
N GLU A 69 20.75 5.35 -0.60
CA GLU A 69 21.96 5.01 0.17
C GLU A 69 22.21 3.51 0.18
N ILE A 70 21.22 2.70 0.57
CA ILE A 70 21.33 1.23 0.54
C ILE A 70 21.68 0.73 -0.87
N ARG A 71 21.07 1.32 -1.92
CA ARG A 71 21.38 0.95 -3.30
C ARG A 71 22.82 1.27 -3.68
N GLN A 72 23.35 2.40 -3.23
CA GLN A 72 24.70 2.86 -3.54
C GLN A 72 25.76 2.04 -2.79
N GLU A 73 25.51 1.71 -1.52
CA GLU A 73 26.47 1.05 -0.64
C GLU A 73 26.42 -0.48 -0.74
N GLU A 74 25.22 -1.06 -0.83
CA GLU A 74 25.00 -2.51 -0.70
C GLU A 74 24.38 -3.16 -1.97
N GLY A 75 23.97 -2.33 -2.93
CA GLY A 75 23.43 -2.77 -4.21
C GLY A 75 21.94 -3.16 -4.18
N ILE A 76 21.45 -3.56 -5.35
CA ILE A 76 20.03 -3.86 -5.58
C ILE A 76 19.49 -5.02 -4.71
N PRO A 77 20.23 -6.12 -4.47
CA PRO A 77 19.73 -7.20 -3.64
C PRO A 77 19.44 -6.78 -2.19
N ALA A 78 20.28 -5.92 -1.61
CA ALA A 78 20.09 -5.38 -0.26
C ALA A 78 18.86 -4.46 -0.22
N LEU A 79 18.75 -3.53 -1.18
CA LEU A 79 17.58 -2.66 -1.32
C LEU A 79 16.27 -3.47 -1.41
N ARG A 80 16.25 -4.54 -2.21
CA ARG A 80 15.06 -5.40 -2.35
C ARG A 80 14.68 -6.03 -1.00
N ARG A 81 15.65 -6.53 -0.23
CA ARG A 81 15.40 -7.14 1.08
C ARG A 81 14.85 -6.12 2.07
N GLU A 82 15.44 -4.93 2.12
CA GLU A 82 14.97 -3.86 3.01
C GLU A 82 13.55 -3.39 2.66
N ARG A 83 13.22 -3.28 1.37
CA ARG A 83 11.84 -2.99 0.93
C ARG A 83 10.85 -4.08 1.34
N ILE A 84 11.16 -5.36 1.11
CA ILE A 84 10.28 -6.49 1.50
C ILE A 84 10.06 -6.50 3.02
N LYS A 85 11.12 -6.30 3.79
CA LYS A 85 11.05 -6.22 5.26
C LYS A 85 10.21 -5.04 5.74
N ARG A 86 10.32 -3.88 5.07
CA ARG A 86 9.51 -2.69 5.38
C ARG A 86 8.03 -2.95 5.13
N VAL A 87 7.67 -3.37 3.91
CA VAL A 87 6.26 -3.56 3.53
C VAL A 87 5.58 -4.64 4.36
N THR A 88 6.28 -5.75 4.66
CA THR A 88 5.71 -6.82 5.53
C THR A 88 5.50 -6.34 6.96
N LYS A 89 6.45 -5.57 7.51
CA LYS A 89 6.32 -4.98 8.86
C LYS A 89 5.20 -3.94 8.93
N GLU A 90 5.04 -3.11 7.91
CA GLU A 90 3.98 -2.11 7.83
C GLU A 90 2.59 -2.76 7.69
N ALA A 91 2.46 -3.79 6.85
CA ALA A 91 1.22 -4.56 6.70
C ALA A 91 0.82 -5.22 8.03
N PHE A 92 1.76 -5.92 8.68
CA PHE A 92 1.50 -6.57 9.97
C PHE A 92 1.08 -5.59 11.05
N LYS A 93 1.77 -4.44 11.17
CA LYS A 93 1.40 -3.37 12.12
C LYS A 93 0.01 -2.79 11.89
N GLN A 94 -0.48 -2.85 10.65
CA GLN A 94 -1.82 -2.41 10.29
C GLN A 94 -2.85 -3.55 10.41
N GLY A 95 -2.46 -4.72 10.92
CA GLY A 95 -3.36 -5.84 11.18
C GLY A 95 -3.73 -6.64 9.93
N THR A 96 -2.79 -6.79 9.00
CA THR A 96 -2.98 -7.61 7.78
C THR A 96 -1.78 -8.50 7.50
N LEU A 97 -1.99 -9.68 6.89
CA LEU A 97 -0.95 -10.53 6.29
C LEU A 97 -1.51 -11.66 5.42
#